data_AF-A0A954VKX5-F1
#
_entry.id   AF-A0A954VKX5-F1
#
_cell.length_a   1.000
_cell.length_b   1.000
_cell.length_c   1.000
_cell.angle_alpha   90.00
_cell.angle_beta   90.00
_cell.angle_gamma   90.00
#
_symmetry.space_group_name_H-M   'P 1'
#
loop_
_entity.id
_entity.type
_entity.pdbx_description
1 polymer ?
#
loop_
_entity_poly.entity_id
_entity_poly.type
_entity_poly.pdbx_seq_one_letter_code
_entity_poly.pdbx_strand_id
1 'polypeptide(L)'
;QLTNYEHAISSQFPTLDDLPGIETTLKLSLPQQSLLGMNLALACQEAGITLWIDWANINKIGIDPKTQDTIITHNRSLINVLRDLSRRYDLAVVIRGKNELTITSMLAYRSTTQLFVLPLGKLQPDELTQELRSLTPAYGRVVVMATPDEKFALVRSCAPRIPESLIR
;
A
#
# COMPACT_ATOMS: atom_id res chain seq x y z
N GLN A 1 -22.03 5.87 16.40
CA GLN A 1 -22.00 6.74 15.20
C GLN A 1 -20.61 6.78 14.57
N LEU A 2 -19.53 6.92 15.36
CA LEU A 2 -18.11 6.78 14.93
C LEU A 2 -17.81 5.48 14.15
N THR A 3 -18.23 4.34 14.67
CA THR A 3 -18.04 3.00 14.05
C THR A 3 -18.62 2.86 12.65
N ASN A 4 -19.65 3.65 12.30
CA ASN A 4 -20.30 3.53 10.99
C ASN A 4 -19.46 4.17 9.88
N TYR A 5 -18.68 5.22 10.20
CA TYR A 5 -17.86 5.92 9.21
C TYR A 5 -16.53 5.24 8.99
N GLU A 6 -15.85 4.81 10.07
CA GLU A 6 -14.67 3.96 9.97
C GLU A 6 -14.99 2.72 9.13
N HIS A 7 -16.11 2.05 9.41
CA HIS A 7 -16.55 0.89 8.62
C HIS A 7 -16.93 1.26 7.19
N ALA A 8 -17.58 2.40 6.94
CA ALA A 8 -17.95 2.82 5.57
C ALA A 8 -16.74 3.19 4.71
N ILE A 9 -15.66 3.69 5.32
CA ILE A 9 -14.42 4.06 4.65
C ILE A 9 -13.53 2.82 4.51
N SER A 10 -13.33 2.05 5.58
CA SER A 10 -12.52 0.83 5.56
C SER A 10 -13.13 -0.23 4.65
N SER A 11 -14.45 -0.35 4.55
CA SER A 11 -15.09 -1.27 3.59
C SER A 11 -14.88 -0.87 2.13
N GLN A 12 -14.47 0.37 1.83
CA GLN A 12 -14.11 0.80 0.48
C GLN A 12 -12.62 0.58 0.17
N PHE A 13 -11.78 0.34 1.19
CA PHE A 13 -10.34 0.19 1.04
C PHE A 13 -9.89 -1.23 1.37
N PRO A 14 -9.14 -1.87 0.47
CA PRO A 14 -8.43 -3.11 0.81
C PRO A 14 -7.51 -2.90 2.02
N THR A 15 -7.55 -3.83 2.97
CA THR A 15 -6.77 -3.81 4.21
C THR A 15 -5.74 -4.94 4.21
N LEU A 16 -4.90 -5.00 5.26
CA LEU A 16 -3.98 -6.14 5.43
C LEU A 16 -4.72 -7.48 5.61
N ASP A 17 -5.93 -7.45 6.18
CA ASP A 17 -6.77 -8.64 6.32
C ASP A 17 -7.21 -9.21 4.96
N ASP A 18 -7.21 -8.38 3.90
CA ASP A 18 -7.44 -8.81 2.53
C ASP A 18 -6.21 -9.50 1.90
N LEU A 19 -5.09 -9.58 2.62
CA LEU A 19 -3.85 -10.25 2.21
C LEU A 19 -3.44 -11.35 3.22
N PRO A 20 -4.24 -12.41 3.42
CA PRO A 20 -3.94 -13.48 4.37
C PRO A 20 -2.56 -14.14 4.15
N GLY A 21 -2.03 -14.09 2.92
CA GLY A 21 -0.72 -14.61 2.58
C GLY A 21 0.48 -13.75 3.00
N ILE A 22 0.27 -12.49 3.42
CA ILE A 22 1.36 -11.50 3.52
C ILE A 22 2.41 -11.85 4.60
N GLU A 23 2.00 -12.54 5.65
CA GLU A 23 2.88 -13.01 6.73
C GLU A 23 3.49 -14.39 6.47
N THR A 24 3.15 -15.03 5.34
CA THR A 24 3.65 -16.36 4.98
C THR A 24 5.17 -16.38 4.96
N THR A 25 5.76 -17.33 5.68
CA THR A 25 7.19 -17.60 5.64
C THR A 25 7.53 -18.32 4.33
N LEU A 26 8.34 -17.66 3.51
CA LEU A 26 8.74 -18.15 2.20
C LEU A 26 9.80 -19.25 2.35
N LYS A 27 9.61 -20.35 1.63
CA LYS A 27 10.53 -21.48 1.55
C LYS A 27 11.44 -21.38 0.34
N LEU A 28 11.03 -20.63 -0.69
CA LEU A 28 11.79 -20.45 -1.91
C LEU A 28 13.20 -19.92 -1.62
N SER A 29 14.20 -20.64 -2.13
CA SER A 29 15.59 -20.20 -2.19
C SER A 29 15.87 -19.75 -3.61
N LEU A 30 16.04 -18.44 -3.79
CA LEU A 30 16.31 -17.84 -5.09
C LEU A 30 17.82 -17.74 -5.36
N PRO A 31 18.24 -17.69 -6.65
CA PRO A 31 19.64 -17.51 -7.03
C PRO A 31 20.26 -16.23 -6.47
N GLN A 32 21.60 -16.20 -6.37
CA GLN A 32 22.33 -15.01 -5.88
C GLN A 32 22.12 -13.75 -6.72
N GLN A 33 21.88 -13.85 -8.03
CA GLN A 33 21.43 -12.72 -8.85
C GLN A 33 20.41 -13.22 -9.86
N SER A 34 19.21 -12.66 -9.82
CA SER A 34 18.17 -12.93 -10.78
C SER A 34 17.27 -11.71 -10.95
N LEU A 35 16.40 -11.76 -11.95
CA LEU A 35 15.49 -10.67 -12.28
C LEU A 35 14.61 -10.34 -11.06
N LEU A 36 14.72 -9.11 -10.56
CA LEU A 36 14.03 -8.63 -9.36
C LEU A 36 12.52 -8.86 -9.46
N GLY A 37 11.92 -8.48 -10.60
CA GLY A 37 10.48 -8.64 -10.83
C GLY A 37 10.03 -10.11 -10.82
N MET A 38 10.85 -11.02 -11.37
CA MET A 38 10.53 -12.45 -11.39
C MET A 38 10.64 -13.05 -9.98
N ASN A 39 11.68 -12.71 -9.23
CA ASN A 39 11.86 -13.14 -7.85
C ASN A 39 10.69 -12.71 -6.96
N LEU A 40 10.26 -11.46 -7.12
CA LEU A 40 9.10 -10.92 -6.41
C LEU A 40 7.81 -11.62 -6.79
N ALA A 41 7.59 -11.86 -8.09
CA ALA A 41 6.41 -12.58 -8.56
C ALA A 41 6.34 -14.00 -7.97
N LEU A 42 7.46 -14.73 -7.93
CA LEU A 42 7.53 -16.07 -7.35
C LEU A 42 7.29 -16.06 -5.84
N ALA A 43 7.87 -15.10 -5.11
CA ALA A 43 7.66 -14.94 -3.67
C ALA A 43 6.18 -14.62 -3.34
N CYS A 44 5.56 -13.71 -4.09
CA CYS A 44 4.14 -13.41 -3.93
C CYS A 44 3.26 -14.61 -4.30
N GLN A 45 3.59 -15.33 -5.37
CA GLN A 45 2.86 -16.54 -5.79
C GLN A 45 2.92 -17.64 -4.73
N GLU A 46 4.09 -17.86 -4.10
CA GLU A 46 4.23 -18.80 -2.99
C GLU A 46 3.31 -18.45 -1.81
N ALA A 47 3.15 -17.15 -1.54
CA ALA A 47 2.22 -16.62 -0.53
C ALA A 47 0.75 -16.59 -0.99
N GLY A 48 0.43 -17.03 -2.21
CA GLY A 48 -0.94 -16.98 -2.76
C GLY A 48 -1.42 -15.55 -3.09
N ILE A 49 -0.50 -14.62 -3.32
CA ILE A 49 -0.79 -13.21 -3.64
C ILE A 49 -0.44 -12.92 -5.11
N THR A 50 -1.39 -12.34 -5.84
CA THR A 50 -1.18 -11.81 -7.19
C THR A 50 -0.41 -10.49 -7.10
N LEU A 51 0.73 -10.42 -7.78
CA LEU A 51 1.56 -9.23 -7.84
C LEU A 51 1.45 -8.52 -9.18
N TRP A 52 1.17 -7.22 -9.12
CA TRP A 52 1.30 -6.29 -10.24
C TRP A 52 2.51 -5.38 -10.03
N ILE A 53 3.28 -5.14 -11.09
CA ILE A 53 4.43 -4.25 -11.07
C ILE A 53 4.17 -3.12 -12.07
N ASP A 54 4.07 -1.89 -11.56
CA ASP A 54 3.91 -0.70 -12.37
C ASP A 54 5.25 -0.27 -12.99
N TRP A 55 5.67 -1.00 -14.02
CA TRP A 55 6.96 -0.79 -14.69
C TRP A 55 7.12 0.62 -15.24
N ALA A 56 6.03 1.28 -15.66
CA ALA A 56 6.09 2.63 -16.20
C ALA A 56 6.57 3.66 -15.15
N ASN A 57 6.19 3.49 -13.90
CA ASN A 57 6.59 4.38 -12.82
C ASN A 57 7.81 3.89 -12.02
N ILE A 58 8.03 2.57 -11.96
CA ILE A 58 9.20 1.97 -11.32
C ILE A 58 10.48 2.21 -12.15
N ASN A 59 10.38 2.29 -13.48
CA ASN A 59 11.54 2.63 -14.32
C ASN A 59 12.11 4.03 -14.01
N LYS A 60 11.26 4.96 -13.54
CA LYS A 60 11.68 6.33 -13.18
C LYS A 60 12.61 6.39 -11.95
N ILE A 61 12.63 5.34 -11.14
CA ILE A 61 13.52 5.19 -9.98
C ILE A 61 14.68 4.23 -10.27
N GLY A 62 14.93 3.91 -11.54
CA GLY A 62 16.08 3.12 -11.98
C GLY A 62 15.89 1.61 -11.91
N ILE A 63 14.64 1.12 -11.80
CA ILE A 63 14.32 -0.30 -11.79
C ILE A 63 13.49 -0.64 -13.01
N ASP A 64 13.99 -1.57 -13.82
CA ASP A 64 13.35 -2.04 -15.03
C ASP A 64 13.12 -3.57 -14.97
N PRO A 65 12.39 -4.16 -15.95
CA PRO A 65 12.16 -5.61 -15.97
C PRO A 65 13.44 -6.46 -16.05
N LYS A 66 14.58 -5.88 -16.43
CA LYS A 66 15.88 -6.54 -16.57
C LYS A 66 16.77 -6.36 -15.34
N THR A 67 16.34 -5.55 -14.38
CA THR A 67 17.09 -5.27 -13.16
C THR A 67 17.32 -6.55 -12.38
N GLN A 68 18.58 -6.82 -12.10
CA GLN A 68 19.00 -7.98 -11.33
C GLN A 68 19.36 -7.55 -9.93
N ASP A 69 18.87 -8.29 -8.95
CA ASP A 69 19.18 -8.04 -7.55
C ASP A 69 19.16 -9.35 -6.75
N THR A 70 19.89 -9.35 -5.65
CA THR A 70 19.89 -10.41 -4.66
C THR A 70 18.79 -10.14 -3.64
N ILE A 71 17.74 -10.96 -3.66
CA ILE A 71 16.68 -10.94 -2.65
C ILE A 71 16.79 -12.20 -1.80
N ILE A 72 17.04 -12.04 -0.51
CA ILE A 72 17.00 -13.15 0.44
C ILE A 72 15.55 -13.39 0.82
N THR A 73 14.98 -14.52 0.39
CA THR A 73 13.58 -14.91 0.66
C THR A 73 13.45 -16.07 1.64
N HIS A 74 14.40 -17.00 1.68
CA HIS A 74 14.29 -18.23 2.47
C HIS A 74 14.14 -17.96 3.98
N ASN A 75 13.13 -18.60 4.60
CA ASN A 75 12.76 -18.45 6.01
C ASN A 75 12.47 -16.99 6.42
N ARG A 76 11.99 -16.18 5.48
CA ARG A 76 11.53 -14.82 5.74
C ARG A 76 10.07 -14.69 5.38
N SER A 77 9.31 -13.92 6.16
CA SER A 77 7.95 -13.56 5.77
C SER A 77 7.96 -12.64 4.55
N LEU A 78 6.97 -12.79 3.67
CA LEU A 78 6.84 -11.95 2.47
C LEU A 78 6.81 -10.46 2.82
N ILE A 79 6.11 -10.09 3.90
CA ILE A 79 6.06 -8.70 4.39
C ILE A 79 7.46 -8.14 4.72
N ASN A 80 8.38 -8.97 5.22
CA ASN A 80 9.75 -8.57 5.53
C ASN A 80 10.60 -8.38 4.28
N VAL A 81 10.39 -9.22 3.27
CA VAL A 81 11.04 -9.09 1.95
C VAL A 81 10.58 -7.79 1.27
N LEU A 82 9.27 -7.54 1.23
CA LEU A 82 8.69 -6.33 0.63
C LEU A 82 9.12 -5.07 1.38
N ARG A 83 9.28 -5.13 2.71
CA ARG A 83 9.85 -4.06 3.54
C ARG A 83 11.25 -3.67 3.11
N ASP A 84 12.14 -4.64 2.99
CA ASP A 84 13.54 -4.38 2.63
C ASP A 84 13.64 -3.72 1.25
N LEU A 85 12.84 -4.22 0.30
CA LEU A 85 12.80 -3.66 -1.05
C LEU A 85 12.23 -2.25 -1.07
N SER A 86 11.17 -1.99 -0.29
CA SER A 86 10.59 -0.64 -0.17
C SER A 86 11.62 0.37 0.33
N ARG A 87 12.45 -0.02 1.32
CA ARG A 87 13.53 0.82 1.86
C ARG A 87 14.69 1.00 0.89
N ARG A 88 15.06 -0.05 0.15
CA ARG A 88 16.19 -0.03 -0.79
C ARG A 88 15.91 0.87 -2.01
N TYR A 89 14.66 0.91 -2.44
CA TYR A 89 14.31 1.41 -3.77
C TYR A 89 13.25 2.53 -3.79
N ASP A 90 12.84 3.06 -2.64
CA ASP A 90 11.77 4.07 -2.54
C ASP A 90 10.47 3.63 -3.25
N LEU A 91 10.07 2.38 -2.99
CA LEU A 91 8.87 1.75 -3.56
C LEU A 91 7.68 1.86 -2.61
N ALA A 92 6.49 1.99 -3.19
CA ALA A 92 5.22 1.82 -2.51
C ALA A 92 4.65 0.43 -2.82
N VAL A 93 4.26 -0.31 -1.78
CA VAL A 93 3.52 -1.57 -1.88
C VAL A 93 2.06 -1.32 -1.51
N VAL A 94 1.20 -1.32 -2.52
CA VAL A 94 -0.20 -0.90 -2.46
C VAL A 94 -1.11 -2.12 -2.48
N ILE A 95 -2.09 -2.14 -1.59
CA ILE A 95 -3.11 -3.20 -1.55
C ILE A 95 -4.21 -2.83 -2.54
N ARG A 96 -4.47 -3.68 -3.54
CA ARG A 96 -5.50 -3.43 -4.56
C ARG A 96 -6.81 -4.15 -4.29
N GLY A 97 -6.77 -5.26 -3.57
CA GLY A 97 -7.93 -6.08 -3.28
C GLY A 97 -7.52 -7.37 -2.58
N LYS A 98 -8.43 -8.34 -2.59
CA LYS A 98 -8.21 -9.66 -1.98
C LYS A 98 -7.08 -10.39 -2.69
N ASN A 99 -6.01 -10.70 -1.96
CA ASN A 99 -4.80 -11.34 -2.46
C ASN A 99 -4.15 -10.58 -3.63
N GLU A 100 -4.33 -9.26 -3.73
CA GLU A 100 -3.76 -8.47 -4.82
C GLU A 100 -2.89 -7.32 -4.31
N LEU A 101 -1.63 -7.32 -4.77
CA LEU A 101 -0.66 -6.28 -4.49
C LEU A 101 -0.22 -5.56 -5.76
N THR A 102 0.12 -4.29 -5.62
CA THR A 102 0.83 -3.54 -6.65
C THR A 102 2.05 -2.87 -6.07
N ILE A 103 3.18 -3.02 -6.75
CA ILE A 103 4.38 -2.24 -6.47
C ILE A 103 4.42 -1.09 -7.47
N THR A 104 4.68 0.12 -6.98
CA THR A 104 4.91 1.33 -7.79
C THR A 104 5.96 2.22 -7.11
N SER A 105 6.38 3.32 -7.73
CA SER A 105 7.26 4.29 -7.08
C SER A 105 6.50 5.16 -6.07
N MET A 106 7.16 5.61 -5.01
CA MET A 106 6.54 6.51 -4.02
C MET A 106 6.00 7.80 -4.64
N LEU A 107 6.64 8.31 -5.70
CA LEU A 107 6.15 9.46 -6.44
C LEU A 107 4.81 9.17 -7.14
N ALA A 108 4.72 8.05 -7.85
CA ALA A 108 3.49 7.68 -8.55
C ALA A 108 2.35 7.37 -7.57
N TYR A 109 2.65 6.66 -6.49
CA TYR A 109 1.71 6.43 -5.39
C TYR A 109 1.13 7.72 -4.81
N ARG A 110 1.96 8.74 -4.59
CA ARG A 110 1.52 10.05 -4.10
C ARG A 110 0.75 10.85 -5.14
N SER A 111 0.92 10.54 -6.42
CA SER A 111 0.20 11.20 -7.52
C SER A 111 -1.21 10.62 -7.74
N THR A 112 -1.42 9.34 -7.41
CA THR A 112 -2.71 8.64 -7.51
C THR A 112 -3.57 8.89 -6.27
N THR A 113 -3.93 10.15 -6.07
CA THR A 113 -4.89 10.53 -5.04
C THR A 113 -6.32 10.29 -5.51
N GLN A 114 -7.11 9.60 -4.71
CA GLN A 114 -8.54 9.41 -4.88
C GLN A 114 -9.31 10.47 -4.10
N LEU A 115 -10.50 10.85 -4.61
CA LEU A 115 -11.41 11.79 -3.97
C LEU A 115 -12.61 11.01 -3.39
N PHE A 116 -12.91 11.27 -2.14
CA PHE A 116 -14.05 10.69 -1.42
C PHE A 116 -14.96 11.80 -0.94
N VAL A 117 -16.26 11.49 -0.87
CA VAL A 117 -17.26 12.36 -0.26
C VAL A 117 -17.75 11.67 1.00
N LEU A 118 -17.44 12.25 2.15
CA LEU A 118 -17.84 11.72 3.45
C LEU A 118 -18.83 12.68 4.11
N PRO A 119 -19.88 12.21 4.78
CA PRO A 119 -20.70 13.08 5.62
C PRO A 119 -19.88 13.63 6.80
N LEU A 120 -19.91 14.95 7.04
CA LEU A 120 -19.19 15.61 8.14
C LEU A 120 -19.80 15.26 9.51
N GLY A 121 -21.12 15.09 9.55
CA GLY A 121 -21.85 14.81 10.77
C GLY A 121 -21.67 15.93 11.81
N LYS A 122 -21.02 15.61 12.93
CA LYS A 122 -20.68 16.57 14.00
C LYS A 122 -19.19 16.91 14.06
N LEU A 123 -18.37 16.27 13.23
CA LEU A 123 -16.93 16.43 13.25
C LEU A 123 -16.53 17.68 12.48
N GLN A 124 -15.52 18.38 12.99
CA GLN A 124 -14.87 19.43 12.23
C GLN A 124 -13.86 18.82 11.23
N PRO A 125 -13.56 19.51 10.11
CA PRO A 125 -12.63 18.99 9.09
C PRO A 125 -11.24 18.63 9.63
N ASP A 126 -10.76 19.35 10.64
CA ASP A 126 -9.47 19.10 11.28
C ASP A 126 -9.49 17.80 12.11
N GLU A 127 -10.59 17.53 12.82
CA GLU A 127 -10.79 16.29 13.58
C GLU A 127 -10.83 15.10 12.62
N LEU A 128 -11.59 15.23 11.53
CA LEU A 128 -11.66 14.21 10.48
C LEU A 128 -10.30 14.01 9.79
N THR A 129 -9.51 15.07 9.58
CA THR A 129 -8.14 14.98 9.05
C THR A 129 -7.24 14.19 9.99
N GLN A 130 -7.33 14.44 11.30
CA GLN A 130 -6.53 13.74 12.30
C GLN A 130 -6.90 12.26 12.39
N GLU A 131 -8.19 11.93 12.34
CA GLU A 131 -8.67 10.54 12.30
C GLU A 131 -8.21 9.83 11.03
N LEU A 132 -8.39 10.44 9.86
CA LEU A 132 -7.99 9.84 8.59
C LEU A 132 -6.47 9.67 8.46
N ARG A 133 -5.66 10.53 9.10
CA ARG A 133 -4.21 10.34 9.21
C ARG A 133 -3.82 9.11 10.04
N SER A 134 -4.68 8.64 10.94
CA SER A 134 -4.44 7.40 11.67
C SER A 134 -4.75 6.16 10.82
N LEU A 135 -5.73 6.28 9.92
CA LEU A 135 -6.17 5.20 9.01
C LEU A 135 -5.34 5.13 7.72
N THR A 136 -4.73 6.24 7.33
CA THR A 136 -3.80 6.29 6.19
C THR A 136 -2.38 6.28 6.74
N PRO A 137 -1.53 5.30 6.38
CA PRO A 137 -0.16 5.28 6.86
C PRO A 137 0.54 6.59 6.56
N ALA A 138 1.36 7.05 7.52
CA ALA A 138 1.92 8.39 7.78
C ALA A 138 2.55 9.20 6.61
N TYR A 139 2.43 8.75 5.38
CA TYR A 139 3.12 9.25 4.19
C TYR A 139 2.16 9.68 3.06
N GLY A 140 0.85 9.51 3.25
CA GLY A 140 -0.19 10.04 2.35
C GLY A 140 -0.61 11.45 2.75
N ARG A 141 -0.69 12.39 1.79
CA ARG A 141 -1.24 13.73 2.05
C ARG A 141 -2.77 13.64 2.08
N VAL A 142 -3.33 13.38 3.26
CA VAL A 142 -4.77 13.52 3.50
C VAL A 142 -5.11 15.01 3.48
N VAL A 143 -6.01 15.39 2.58
CA VAL A 143 -6.61 16.73 2.55
C VAL A 143 -8.11 16.56 2.75
N VAL A 144 -8.65 17.22 3.77
CA VAL A 144 -10.09 17.27 4.05
C VAL A 144 -10.56 18.70 3.82
N MET A 145 -11.67 18.87 3.11
CA MET A 145 -12.31 20.16 2.90
C MET A 145 -13.81 20.00 3.10
N ALA A 146 -14.41 20.78 4.00
CA ALA A 146 -15.87 20.82 4.14
C ALA A 146 -16.53 21.40 2.89
N THR A 147 -17.72 20.91 2.56
CA THR A 147 -18.61 21.56 1.59
C THR A 147 -19.17 22.87 2.17
N PRO A 148 -19.62 23.81 1.33
CA PRO A 148 -20.15 25.10 1.81
C PRO A 148 -21.36 24.99 2.74
N ASP A 149 -22.10 23.90 2.66
CA ASP A 149 -23.24 23.59 3.53
C ASP A 149 -22.86 22.77 4.77
N GLU A 150 -21.57 22.48 4.95
CA GLU A 150 -20.95 21.73 6.07
C GLU A 150 -21.54 20.33 6.31
N LYS A 151 -22.32 19.80 5.36
CA LYS A 151 -22.91 18.46 5.47
C LYS A 151 -21.93 17.37 5.09
N PHE A 152 -20.96 17.67 4.23
CA PHE A 152 -20.01 16.71 3.70
C PHE A 152 -18.57 17.25 3.74
N ALA A 153 -17.61 16.34 3.73
CA ALA A 153 -16.20 16.58 3.50
C ALA A 153 -15.78 15.93 2.18
N LEU A 154 -15.07 16.70 1.37
CA LEU A 154 -14.26 16.20 0.28
C LEU A 154 -12.91 15.77 0.84
N VAL A 155 -12.61 14.47 0.74
CA VAL A 155 -11.37 13.89 1.23
C VAL A 155 -10.53 13.43 0.06
N ARG A 156 -9.32 13.97 -0.04
CA ARG A 156 -8.31 13.53 -0.99
C ARG A 156 -7.28 12.67 -0.26
N SER A 157 -7.14 11.41 -0.66
CA SER A 157 -6.19 10.46 -0.05
C SER A 157 -5.57 9.51 -1.07
N CYS A 158 -4.44 8.89 -0.74
CA CYS A 158 -3.82 7.84 -1.55
C CYS A 158 -4.44 6.47 -1.22
N ALA A 159 -4.29 5.49 -2.12
CA ALA A 159 -4.69 4.11 -1.84
C ALA A 159 -3.95 3.53 -0.60
N PRO A 160 -4.51 2.53 0.10
CA PRO A 160 -3.84 1.90 1.23
C PRO A 160 -2.52 1.25 0.79
N ARG A 161 -1.45 1.50 1.56
CA ARG A 161 -0.15 0.86 1.40
C ARG A 161 0.20 0.08 2.66
N ILE A 162 1.08 -0.92 2.54
CA ILE A 162 1.63 -1.60 3.71
C ILE A 162 2.46 -0.56 4.52
N PRO A 163 2.10 -0.25 5.78
CA PRO A 163 2.82 0.73 6.59
C PRO A 163 4.17 0.17 7.02
N GLU A 164 5.24 0.97 6.96
CA GLU A 164 6.56 0.57 7.47
C GLU A 164 6.57 0.19 8.96
N SER A 165 5.60 0.67 9.72
CA SER A 165 5.46 0.46 11.17
C SER A 165 4.75 -0.84 11.56
N LEU A 166 3.87 -1.37 10.71
CA LEU A 166 3.20 -2.68 10.91
C LEU A 166 4.12 -3.85 10.58
N ILE A 167 5.33 -3.53 10.12
CA ILE A 167 6.38 -4.47 9.83
C ILE A 167 7.34 -4.40 11.03
N ARG A 168 7.03 -5.10 12.13
CA ARG A 168 7.95 -5.34 13.24
C ARG A 168 8.63 -6.68 13.02
#